data_AF-A0A0S3TD05-F1
#
_entry.id   AF-A0A0S3TD05-F1
#
_cell.length_a   1.000
_cell.length_b   1.000
_cell.length_c   1.000
_cell.angle_alpha   90.00
_cell.angle_beta   90.00
_cell.angle_gamma   90.00
#
_symmetry.space_group_name_H-M   'P 1'
#
loop_
_entity.id
_entity.type
_entity.pdbx_description
1 polymer ?
#
loop_
_entity_poly.entity_id
_entity_poly.type
_entity_poly.pdbx_seq_one_letter_code
_entity_poly.pdbx_strand_id
1 'polypeptide(L)'
;MEKAIVQEVYEISAEYEEKRDPKKLEEFGNMITSLDAGDSIVVAMSFSHMLNLANLAEEVQISRRRRKKVKKGHFADENNATTESNIEETLKKLVFGLKKSPREVFDALKNQTVDLVLTTHPTQSIRRSLHQKHARIRNSV
;
A
#
# COMPACT_ATOMS: atom_id res chain seq x y z
N MET A 1 -28.84 -13.70 -3.20
CA MET A 1 -29.05 -12.68 -4.24
C MET A 1 -27.90 -11.68 -4.21
N GLU A 2 -27.68 -10.97 -3.10
CA GLU A 2 -26.61 -9.96 -2.92
C GLU A 2 -25.19 -10.44 -3.29
N LYS A 3 -24.77 -11.64 -2.87
CA LYS A 3 -23.44 -12.18 -3.19
C LYS A 3 -23.20 -12.38 -4.69
N ALA A 4 -24.25 -12.69 -5.45
CA ALA A 4 -24.14 -12.93 -6.90
C ALA A 4 -23.89 -11.61 -7.65
N ILE A 5 -24.59 -10.54 -7.25
CA ILE A 5 -24.44 -9.21 -7.86
C ILE A 5 -23.03 -8.65 -7.64
N VAL A 6 -22.50 -8.73 -6.41
CA VAL A 6 -21.14 -8.24 -6.12
C VAL A 6 -20.08 -8.97 -6.95
N GLN A 7 -20.25 -10.29 -7.13
CA GLN A 7 -19.35 -11.11 -7.94
C GLN A 7 -19.41 -10.73 -9.42
N GLU A 8 -20.61 -10.53 -9.95
CA GLU A 8 -20.83 -10.15 -11.35
C GLU A 8 -20.22 -8.77 -11.67
N VAL A 9 -20.46 -7.79 -10.79
CA VAL A 9 -19.85 -6.45 -10.89
C VAL A 9 -18.32 -6.55 -10.84
N TYR A 10 -17.77 -7.45 -10.00
CA TYR A 10 -16.33 -7.66 -9.90
C TYR A 10 -15.75 -8.25 -11.19
N GLU A 11 -16.39 -9.27 -11.76
CA GLU A 11 -15.93 -9.93 -12.99
C GLU A 11 -15.91 -8.96 -14.19
N ILE A 12 -16.98 -8.17 -14.39
CA ILE A 12 -17.02 -7.16 -15.46
C ILE A 12 -15.93 -6.11 -15.26
N SER A 13 -15.70 -5.65 -14.01
CA SER A 13 -14.64 -4.69 -13.71
C SER A 13 -13.24 -5.26 -14.00
N ALA A 14 -13.02 -6.54 -13.71
CA ALA A 14 -11.76 -7.23 -13.97
C ALA A 14 -11.51 -7.42 -15.47
N GLU A 15 -12.54 -7.81 -16.24
CA GLU A 15 -12.48 -7.89 -17.70
C GLU A 15 -12.18 -6.54 -18.35
N TYR A 16 -12.75 -5.47 -17.81
CA TYR A 16 -12.45 -4.11 -18.25
C TYR A 16 -10.98 -3.74 -17.99
N GLU A 17 -10.43 -4.02 -16.81
CA GLU A 17 -9.02 -3.72 -16.53
C GLU A 17 -8.06 -4.51 -17.43
N GLU A 18 -8.41 -5.74 -17.80
CA GLU A 18 -7.59 -6.56 -18.71
C GLU A 18 -7.59 -6.04 -20.15
N LYS A 19 -8.76 -5.70 -20.69
CA LYS A 19 -8.92 -5.38 -22.13
C LYS A 19 -9.05 -3.89 -22.44
N ARG A 20 -9.43 -3.09 -21.44
CA ARG A 20 -9.80 -1.66 -21.55
C ARG A 20 -10.83 -1.38 -22.64
N ASP A 21 -11.75 -2.32 -22.86
CA ASP A 21 -12.82 -2.21 -23.85
C ASP A 21 -13.92 -1.25 -23.34
N PRO A 22 -14.19 -0.12 -24.02
CA PRO A 22 -15.25 0.81 -23.64
C PRO A 22 -16.63 0.16 -23.51
N LYS A 23 -16.92 -0.92 -24.25
CA LYS A 23 -18.21 -1.63 -24.17
C LYS A 23 -18.41 -2.29 -22.81
N LYS A 24 -17.33 -2.80 -22.20
CA LYS A 24 -17.38 -3.40 -20.86
C LYS A 24 -17.61 -2.34 -19.79
N LEU A 25 -17.10 -1.13 -19.99
CA LEU A 25 -17.38 0.00 -19.12
C LEU A 25 -18.84 0.46 -19.24
N GLU A 26 -19.41 0.43 -20.44
CA GLU A 26 -20.83 0.72 -20.66
C GLU A 26 -21.74 -0.35 -20.03
N GLU A 27 -21.41 -1.64 -20.18
CA GLU A 27 -22.08 -2.76 -19.53
C GLU A 27 -22.06 -2.60 -17.99
N PHE A 28 -20.90 -2.30 -17.43
CA PHE A 28 -20.73 -1.99 -16.00
C PHE A 28 -21.60 -0.80 -15.56
N GLY A 29 -21.58 0.31 -16.32
CA GLY A 29 -22.36 1.50 -16.02
C GLY A 29 -23.86 1.21 -15.98
N ASN A 30 -24.36 0.49 -16.99
CA ASN A 30 -25.76 0.08 -17.06
C ASN A 30 -26.15 -0.78 -15.85
N MET A 31 -25.31 -1.75 -15.49
CA MET A 31 -25.54 -2.60 -14.31
C MET A 31 -25.62 -1.78 -13.03
N ILE A 32 -24.66 -0.89 -12.76
CA ILE A 32 -24.64 -0.07 -11.55
C ILE A 32 -25.86 0.86 -11.47
N THR A 33 -26.26 1.47 -12.60
CA THR A 33 -27.44 2.36 -12.62
C THR A 33 -28.77 1.63 -12.49
N SER A 34 -28.81 0.31 -12.72
CA SER A 34 -30.01 -0.50 -12.60
C SER A 34 -30.29 -0.99 -11.17
N LEU A 35 -29.32 -0.89 -10.26
CA LEU A 35 -29.46 -1.31 -8.87
C LEU A 35 -30.38 -0.37 -8.09
N ASP A 36 -31.16 -0.94 -7.17
CA ASP A 36 -31.87 -0.13 -6.19
C ASP A 36 -30.90 0.50 -5.17
N ALA A 37 -31.42 1.39 -4.33
CA ALA A 37 -30.59 2.09 -3.35
C ALA A 37 -29.96 1.15 -2.31
N GLY A 38 -30.64 0.07 -1.93
CA GLY A 38 -30.15 -0.91 -0.97
C GLY A 38 -29.00 -1.72 -1.56
N ASP A 39 -29.21 -2.27 -2.75
CA ASP A 39 -28.21 -3.04 -3.49
C ASP A 39 -26.98 -2.17 -3.83
N SER A 40 -27.20 -0.92 -4.22
CA SER A 40 -26.12 0.05 -4.48
C SER A 40 -25.23 0.26 -3.26
N ILE A 41 -25.81 0.40 -2.07
CA ILE A 41 -25.06 0.56 -0.81
C ILE A 41 -24.26 -0.72 -0.52
N VAL A 42 -24.88 -1.89 -0.66
CA VAL A 42 -24.22 -3.19 -0.42
C VAL A 42 -23.03 -3.39 -1.36
N VAL A 43 -23.20 -3.12 -2.66
CA VAL A 43 -22.13 -3.20 -3.66
C VAL A 43 -21.00 -2.22 -3.32
N ALA A 44 -21.31 -0.94 -3.10
CA ALA A 44 -20.28 0.06 -2.78
C ALA A 44 -19.49 -0.30 -1.50
N MET A 45 -20.17 -0.75 -0.44
CA MET A 45 -19.51 -1.18 0.80
C MET A 45 -18.65 -2.43 0.58
N SER A 46 -19.11 -3.39 -0.22
CA SER A 46 -18.37 -4.62 -0.52
C SER A 46 -17.05 -4.29 -1.23
N PHE A 47 -17.07 -3.46 -2.28
CA PHE A 47 -15.87 -3.03 -2.97
C PHE A 47 -14.92 -2.23 -2.07
N SER A 48 -15.45 -1.35 -1.23
CA SER A 48 -14.65 -0.63 -0.23
C SER A 48 -13.95 -1.60 0.75
N HIS A 49 -14.66 -2.64 1.21
CA HIS A 49 -14.08 -3.67 2.07
C HIS A 49 -13.06 -4.55 1.33
N MET A 50 -13.31 -4.92 0.09
CA MET A 50 -12.36 -5.66 -0.74
C MET A 50 -11.07 -4.86 -0.96
N LEU A 51 -11.18 -3.56 -1.25
CA LEU A 51 -10.01 -2.68 -1.39
C LEU A 51 -9.23 -2.59 -0.08
N ASN A 52 -9.92 -2.45 1.06
CA ASN A 52 -9.25 -2.48 2.37
C ASN A 52 -8.51 -3.81 2.60
N LEU A 53 -9.10 -4.95 2.24
CA LEU A 53 -8.45 -6.26 2.37
C LEU A 53 -7.26 -6.40 1.42
N ALA A 54 -7.36 -5.91 0.18
CA ALA A 54 -6.25 -5.89 -0.78
C ALA A 54 -5.07 -5.07 -0.25
N ASN A 55 -5.35 -3.88 0.30
CA ASN A 55 -4.33 -3.03 0.92
C ASN A 55 -3.65 -3.74 2.12
N LEU A 56 -4.43 -4.43 2.97
CA LEU A 56 -3.84 -5.20 4.09
C LEU A 56 -2.97 -6.35 3.61
N ALA A 57 -3.38 -7.04 2.54
CA ALA A 57 -2.57 -8.11 1.94
C ALA A 57 -1.27 -7.54 1.36
N GLU A 58 -1.32 -6.37 0.72
CA GLU A 58 -0.13 -5.67 0.24
C GLU A 58 0.81 -5.25 1.38
N GLU A 59 0.28 -4.70 2.48
CA GLU A 59 1.08 -4.37 3.67
C GLU A 59 1.80 -5.59 4.25
N VAL A 60 1.12 -6.73 4.36
CA VAL A 60 1.73 -8.00 4.81
C VAL A 60 2.80 -8.44 3.82
N GLN A 61 2.51 -8.37 2.52
CA GLN A 61 3.47 -8.73 1.48
C GLN A 61 4.72 -7.84 1.54
N ILE A 62 4.58 -6.51 1.68
CA ILE A 62 5.70 -5.57 1.78
C ILE A 62 6.51 -5.84 3.05
N SER A 63 5.84 -6.00 4.20
CA SER A 63 6.54 -6.23 5.48
C SER A 63 7.31 -7.56 5.53
N ARG A 64 6.82 -8.59 4.84
CA ARG A 64 7.47 -9.92 4.77
C ARG A 64 8.38 -10.10 3.56
N ARG A 65 8.38 -9.15 2.61
CA ARG A 65 9.19 -9.24 1.39
C ARG A 65 10.68 -9.31 1.75
N ARG A 66 11.36 -10.34 1.26
CA ARG A 66 12.82 -10.43 1.40
C ARG A 66 13.49 -9.30 0.62
N ARG A 67 14.42 -8.58 1.27
CA ARG A 67 15.25 -7.56 0.62
C ARG A 67 16.15 -8.19 -0.44
N LYS A 68 16.36 -7.47 -1.54
CA LYS A 68 17.25 -7.91 -2.61
C LYS A 68 18.70 -7.66 -2.20
N LYS A 69 19.50 -8.72 -2.12
CA LYS A 69 20.93 -8.63 -1.75
C LYS A 69 21.80 -8.03 -2.85
N VAL A 70 21.39 -8.19 -4.12
CA VAL A 70 22.12 -7.64 -5.27
C VAL A 70 21.55 -6.26 -5.61
N LYS A 71 22.31 -5.23 -5.23
CA LYS A 71 22.03 -3.81 -5.48
C LYS A 71 22.98 -3.29 -6.55
N LYS A 72 22.56 -2.32 -7.36
CA LYS A 72 23.44 -1.70 -8.38
C LYS A 72 24.48 -0.76 -7.75
N GLY A 73 24.30 -0.37 -6.49
CA GLY A 73 25.20 0.51 -5.75
C GLY A 73 25.04 1.98 -6.11
N HIS A 74 23.96 2.34 -6.82
CA HIS A 74 23.71 3.71 -7.31
C HIS A 74 22.55 4.35 -6.56
N PHE A 75 22.45 5.68 -6.65
CA PHE A 75 21.38 6.47 -6.02
C PHE A 75 19.96 6.00 -6.43
N ALA A 76 19.81 5.44 -7.63
CA ALA A 76 18.54 4.87 -8.10
C ALA A 76 18.03 3.71 -7.22
N ASP A 77 18.90 3.02 -6.49
CA ASP A 77 18.51 1.94 -5.57
C ASP A 77 17.75 2.48 -4.34
N GLU A 78 17.93 3.76 -3.98
CA GLU A 78 17.32 4.38 -2.79
C GLU A 78 15.83 4.73 -3.00
N ASN A 79 15.34 4.68 -4.24
CA ASN A 79 13.93 4.99 -4.57
C ASN A 79 12.98 3.79 -4.39
N ASN A 80 13.46 2.65 -3.90
CA ASN A 80 12.65 1.44 -3.75
C ASN A 80 13.02 0.69 -2.48
N ALA A 81 12.04 0.46 -1.60
CA ALA A 81 12.22 -0.24 -0.32
C ALA A 81 12.87 -1.63 -0.43
N THR A 82 12.79 -2.28 -1.60
CA THR A 82 13.44 -3.58 -1.84
C THR A 82 14.96 -3.48 -2.07
N THR A 83 15.46 -2.30 -2.43
CA THR A 83 16.87 -2.02 -2.77
C THR A 83 17.50 -0.92 -1.93
N GLU A 84 16.71 -0.11 -1.22
CA GLU A 84 17.19 1.00 -0.40
C GLU A 84 18.20 0.53 0.66
N SER A 85 19.13 1.42 0.99
CA SER A 85 20.15 1.16 1.99
C SER A 85 19.53 1.12 3.38
N ASN A 86 19.81 0.08 4.14
CA ASN A 86 19.51 0.10 5.56
C ASN A 86 20.47 1.06 6.29
N ILE A 87 20.23 1.30 7.59
CA ILE A 87 21.06 2.23 8.37
C ILE A 87 22.53 1.79 8.39
N GLU A 88 22.82 0.50 8.56
CA GLU A 88 24.20 -0.01 8.61
C GLU A 88 24.92 0.13 7.26
N GLU A 89 24.24 -0.20 6.15
CA GLU A 89 24.73 -0.01 4.79
C GLU A 89 25.01 1.47 4.51
N THR A 90 24.14 2.36 5.00
CA THR A 90 24.34 3.80 4.91
C THR A 90 25.58 4.25 5.67
N LEU A 91 25.75 3.82 6.92
CA LEU A 91 26.95 4.11 7.72
C LEU A 91 28.23 3.57 7.05
N LYS A 92 28.18 2.36 6.49
CA LYS A 92 29.30 1.77 5.72
C LYS A 92 29.61 2.59 4.47
N LYS A 93 28.60 3.04 3.71
CA LYS A 93 28.80 3.93 2.55
C LYS A 93 29.43 5.26 2.96
N LEU A 94 29.02 5.85 4.10
CA LEU A 94 29.61 7.08 4.62
C LEU A 94 31.09 6.91 5.00
N VAL A 95 31.44 5.84 5.72
CA VAL A 95 32.81 5.60 6.19
C VAL A 95 33.74 5.12 5.09
N PHE A 96 33.32 4.11 4.31
CA PHE A 96 34.19 3.48 3.31
C PHE A 96 34.08 4.11 1.93
N GLY A 97 32.87 4.54 1.53
CA GLY A 97 32.64 5.16 0.22
C GLY A 97 32.99 6.64 0.19
N LEU A 98 32.51 7.40 1.17
CA LEU A 98 32.72 8.86 1.27
C LEU A 98 33.87 9.26 2.20
N LYS A 99 34.58 8.28 2.78
CA LYS A 99 35.77 8.48 3.64
C LYS A 99 35.52 9.41 4.83
N LYS A 100 34.29 9.41 5.37
CA LYS A 100 33.97 10.13 6.62
C LYS A 100 34.50 9.34 7.81
N SER A 101 35.05 10.04 8.80
CA SER A 101 35.47 9.37 10.03
C SER A 101 34.24 8.90 10.82
N PRO A 102 34.32 7.77 11.54
CA PRO A 102 33.22 7.31 12.40
C PRO A 102 32.79 8.37 13.42
N ARG A 103 33.73 9.20 13.90
CA ARG A 103 33.45 10.28 14.86
C ARG A 103 32.60 11.39 14.23
N GLU A 104 32.92 11.83 13.01
CA GLU A 104 32.11 12.82 12.30
C GLU A 104 30.68 12.32 12.05
N VAL A 105 30.52 11.06 11.64
CA VAL A 105 29.19 10.46 11.42
C VAL A 105 28.41 10.40 12.74
N PHE A 106 29.05 10.00 13.83
CA PHE A 106 28.43 9.98 15.15
C PHE A 106 28.03 11.38 15.64
N ASP A 107 28.89 12.37 15.46
CA ASP A 107 28.60 13.76 15.82
C ASP A 107 27.44 14.32 14.97
N ALA A 108 27.35 13.97 13.69
CA ALA A 108 26.20 14.34 12.86
C ALA A 108 24.89 13.70 13.35
N LEU A 109 24.91 12.41 13.70
CA LEU A 109 23.73 11.71 14.22
C LEU A 109 23.23 12.29 15.54
N LYS A 110 24.12 12.74 16.44
CA LYS A 110 23.73 13.40 17.69
C LYS A 110 22.96 14.71 17.48
N ASN A 111 23.26 15.42 16.39
CA ASN A 111 22.66 16.72 16.08
C ASN A 111 21.50 16.60 15.08
N GLN A 112 21.23 15.41 14.55
CA GLN A 112 20.15 15.18 13.60
C GLN A 112 18.80 15.03 14.33
N THR A 113 17.78 15.75 13.87
CA THR A 113 16.40 15.60 14.34
C THR A 113 15.49 15.39 13.14
N VAL A 114 14.59 14.40 13.23
CA VAL A 114 13.52 14.16 12.27
C VAL A 114 12.21 14.37 12.99
N ASP A 115 11.46 15.41 12.60
CA ASP A 115 10.14 15.72 13.16
C ASP A 115 9.04 15.32 12.17
N LEU A 116 8.13 14.46 12.60
CA LEU A 116 7.01 13.96 11.79
C LEU A 116 5.72 14.59 12.28
N VAL A 117 5.23 15.58 11.53
CA VAL A 117 3.96 16.27 11.84
C VAL A 117 2.80 15.48 11.23
N LEU A 118 1.99 14.84 12.09
CA LEU A 118 0.80 14.11 11.65
C LEU A 118 -0.32 15.10 11.29
N THR A 119 -0.87 14.95 10.10
CA THR A 119 -2.01 15.74 9.61
C THR A 119 -3.28 14.89 9.63
N THR A 120 -4.44 15.55 9.65
CA THR A 120 -5.73 14.85 9.53
C THR A 120 -5.90 14.30 8.12
N HIS A 121 -6.31 13.04 7.99
CA HIS A 121 -6.62 12.47 6.68
C HIS A 121 -7.89 13.14 6.09
N PRO A 122 -7.87 13.62 4.84
CA PRO A 122 -8.93 14.47 4.28
C PRO A 122 -10.29 13.77 4.12
N THR A 123 -10.30 12.44 4.01
CA THR A 123 -11.52 11.67 3.67
C THR A 123 -11.81 10.51 4.61
N GLN A 124 -10.94 10.23 5.59
CA GLN A 124 -11.02 8.96 6.33
C GLN A 124 -10.45 9.06 7.74
N SER A 125 -11.32 9.35 8.72
CA SER A 125 -10.98 9.16 10.13
C SER A 125 -11.26 7.71 10.54
N ILE A 126 -10.24 6.86 10.50
CA ILE A 126 -10.35 5.46 10.92
C ILE A 126 -10.36 5.38 12.45
N ARG A 127 -11.40 4.74 13.01
CA ARG A 127 -11.47 4.52 14.47
C ARG A 127 -10.40 3.50 14.90
N ARG A 128 -9.82 3.70 16.09
CA ARG A 128 -8.85 2.78 16.70
C ARG A 128 -9.31 1.31 16.70
N SER A 129 -10.60 1.06 16.93
CA SER A 129 -11.18 -0.29 16.90
C SER A 129 -11.09 -0.96 15.53
N LEU A 130 -11.20 -0.19 14.44
CA LEU A 130 -11.05 -0.71 13.08
C LEU A 130 -9.58 -1.02 12.77
N HIS A 131 -8.64 -0.15 13.18
CA HIS A 131 -7.21 -0.45 13.12
C HIS A 131 -6.84 -1.75 13.85
N GLN A 132 -7.42 -2.01 15.03
CA GLN A 132 -7.19 -3.26 15.76
C GLN A 132 -7.73 -4.48 15.01
N LYS A 133 -8.90 -4.38 14.35
CA LYS A 133 -9.43 -5.46 13.51
C LYS A 133 -8.50 -5.74 12.33
N HIS A 134 -8.06 -4.70 11.63
CA HIS A 134 -7.09 -4.83 10.55
C HIS A 134 -5.77 -5.47 11.01
N ALA A 135 -5.27 -5.09 12.19
CA ALA A 135 -4.09 -5.73 12.77
C ALA A 135 -4.28 -7.23 13.01
N ARG A 136 -5.44 -7.66 13.51
CA ARG A 136 -5.74 -9.10 13.70
C ARG A 136 -5.73 -9.87 12.37
N ILE A 137 -6.33 -9.31 11.32
CA ILE A 137 -6.35 -9.93 9.98
C ILE A 137 -4.92 -10.07 9.43
N ARG A 138 -4.09 -9.04 9.55
CA ARG A 138 -2.69 -9.10 9.11
C ARG A 138 -1.86 -10.16 9.85
N ASN A 139 -2.17 -10.42 11.12
CA ASN A 139 -1.45 -11.38 11.93
C ASN A 139 -1.90 -12.84 11.71
N SER A 140 -3.08 -13.06 11.10
CA SER A 140 -3.59 -14.40 10.80
C SER A 140 -3.11 -14.97 9.47
N VAL A 141 -2.57 -14.13 8.60
CA VAL A 141 -1.91 -14.50 7.34
C VAL A 141 -0.43 -14.62 7.59
#